data_AF-A0A3A4WBT8-F1
#
_entry.id   AF-A0A3A4WBT8-F1
#
_cell.length_a   1.000
_cell.length_b   1.000
_cell.length_c   1.000
_cell.angle_alpha   90.00
_cell.angle_beta   90.00
_cell.angle_gamma   90.00
#
_symmetry.space_group_name_H-M   'P 1'
#
loop_
_entity.id
_entity.type
_entity.pdbx_description
1 polymer ?
#
loop_
_entity_poly.entity_id
_entity_poly.type
_entity_poly.pdbx_seq_one_letter_code
_entity_poly.pdbx_strand_id
1 'polypeptide(L)' 'MLTVALPAWATAYAQAKIGTAGAGTLAERPEVAGMIIALQALPEIMVILGFVIAAMIVTTL' A
#
# COMPACT_ATOMS: atom_id res chain seq x y z
N MET A 1 -12.75 11.40 -8.07
CA MET A 1 -12.20 11.45 -6.69
C MET A 1 -12.36 10.14 -5.92
N LEU A 2 -13.52 9.47 -5.97
CA LEU A 2 -13.75 8.20 -5.25
C LEU A 2 -12.76 7.08 -5.62
N THR A 3 -12.36 7.01 -6.89
CA THR A 3 -11.38 6.03 -7.41
C THR A 3 -9.99 6.15 -6.81
N VAL A 4 -9.63 7.31 -6.24
CA VAL A 4 -8.37 7.50 -5.52
C VAL A 4 -8.58 7.34 -4.02
N ALA A 5 -9.67 7.88 -3.49
CA ALA A 5 -9.93 7.91 -2.06
C ALA A 5 -10.11 6.52 -1.45
N LEU A 6 -10.92 5.64 -2.08
CA LEU A 6 -11.15 4.30 -1.54
C LEU A 6 -9.89 3.43 -1.55
N PRO A 7 -9.12 3.34 -2.66
CA PRO A 7 -7.90 2.54 -2.69
C PRO A 7 -6.82 3.11 -1.78
N ALA A 8 -6.70 4.44 -1.66
CA ALA A 8 -5.76 5.06 -0.73
C ALA A 8 -6.08 4.69 0.72
N TRP A 9 -7.36 4.74 1.11
CA TRP A 9 -7.77 4.37 2.47
C TRP A 9 -7.54 2.88 2.76
N ALA A 10 -7.89 1.99 1.81
CA ALA A 10 -7.63 0.56 1.93
C ALA A 10 -6.13 0.24 2.01
N THR A 11 -5.31 0.93 1.21
CA THR A 11 -3.84 0.80 1.21
C THR A 11 -3.28 1.23 2.56
N ALA A 12 -3.68 2.39 3.07
CA ALA A 12 -3.25 2.90 4.37
C ALA A 12 -3.63 1.94 5.51
N TYR A 13 -4.84 1.37 5.47
CA TYR A 13 -5.28 0.39 6.46
C TYR A 13 -4.41 -0.87 6.48
N ALA A 14 -4.12 -1.44 5.31
CA ALA A 14 -3.26 -2.62 5.19
C ALA A 14 -1.82 -2.31 5.63
N GLN A 15 -1.27 -1.18 5.16
CA GLN A 15 0.07 -0.72 5.50
C GLN A 15 0.26 -0.39 6.97
N ALA A 16 -0.77 0.12 7.66
CA ALA A 16 -0.72 0.34 9.11
C ALA A 16 -0.56 -0.98 9.88
N LYS A 17 -1.26 -2.04 9.46
CA LYS A 17 -1.14 -3.37 10.07
C LYS A 17 0.20 -4.04 9.77
N ILE A 18 0.65 -3.99 8.52
CA ILE A 18 1.92 -4.60 8.11
C ILE A 18 3.09 -3.86 8.76
N GLY A 19 3.06 -2.52 8.78
CA GLY A 19 4.11 -1.70 9.38
C GLY A 19 4.24 -1.91 10.90
N THR A 20 3.12 -2.00 11.61
CA THR A 20 3.13 -2.25 13.07
C THR A 20 3.67 -3.65 13.42
N ALA A 21 3.21 -4.70 12.71
CA ALA A 21 3.74 -6.05 12.89
C ALA A 21 5.21 -6.17 12.45
N GLY A 22 5.56 -5.49 11.35
CA GLY A 22 6.88 -5.47 10.77
C GLY A 22 7.91 -4.78 11.65
N ALA A 23 7.57 -3.66 12.30
CA ALA A 23 8.47 -2.97 13.22
C ALA A 23 8.88 -3.85 14.41
N GLY A 24 7.92 -4.57 15.01
CA GLY A 24 8.21 -5.52 16.09
C GLY A 24 9.08 -6.68 15.61
N THR A 25 8.75 -7.25 14.45
CA THR A 25 9.51 -8.37 13.86
C THR A 25 10.94 -7.95 13.51
N LEU A 26 11.12 -6.73 12.99
CA LEU A 26 12.42 -6.19 12.60
C LEU A 26 13.33 -5.93 13.81
N ALA A 27 12.74 -5.59 14.97
CA ALA A 27 13.48 -5.41 16.21
C ALA A 27 14.12 -6.72 16.71
N GLU A 28 13.46 -7.86 16.47
CA GLU A 28 13.98 -9.19 16.84
C GLU A 28 14.82 -9.83 15.73
N ARG A 29 14.45 -9.59 14.46
CA ARG A 29 14.98 -10.28 13.28
C ARG A 29 15.29 -9.29 12.16
N PRO A 30 16.39 -8.54 12.23
CA PRO A 30 16.74 -7.53 11.24
C PRO A 30 16.91 -8.12 9.82
N GLU A 31 17.25 -9.42 9.71
CA GLU A 31 17.44 -10.10 8.43
C GLU A 31 16.16 -10.20 7.58
N VAL A 32 14.97 -10.05 8.19
CA VAL A 32 13.69 -10.11 7.45
C VAL A 32 13.25 -8.77 6.88
N ALA A 33 14.06 -7.71 6.98
CA ALA A 33 13.73 -6.36 6.50
C ALA A 33 13.21 -6.34 5.05
N GLY A 34 13.89 -7.05 4.15
CA GLY A 34 13.49 -7.12 2.74
C GLY A 34 12.09 -7.75 2.55
N MET A 35 11.76 -8.77 3.35
CA MET A 35 10.43 -9.39 3.32
C MET A 35 9.36 -8.43 3.84
N ILE A 36 9.63 -7.70 4.93
CA ILE A 36 8.70 -6.71 5.48
C ILE A 36 8.45 -5.58 4.47
N ILE A 37 9.51 -5.08 3.80
CA ILE A 37 9.38 -4.08 2.74
C ILE A 37 8.53 -4.62 1.58
N ALA A 38 8.76 -5.86 1.15
CA ALA A 38 7.96 -6.48 0.11
C ALA A 38 6.48 -6.59 0.51
N LEU A 39 6.19 -7.01 1.75
CA LEU A 39 4.82 -7.04 2.29
C LEU A 39 4.20 -5.64 2.34
N GLN A 40 4.97 -4.60 2.71
CA GLN A 40 4.50 -3.22 2.76
C GLN A 40 4.16 -2.66 1.37
N ALA A 41 4.89 -3.10 0.33
CA ALA A 41 4.68 -2.69 -1.05
C ALA A 41 3.47 -3.37 -1.71
N LEU A 42 3.05 -4.57 -1.26
CA LEU A 42 1.92 -5.30 -1.85
C LEU A 42 0.61 -4.49 -1.87
N PRO A 43 0.17 -3.85 -0.77
CA PRO A 43 -1.01 -2.99 -0.79
C PRO A 43 -0.91 -1.79 -1.73
N GLU A 44 0.31 -1.30 -2.00
CA GLU A 44 0.55 -0.08 -2.78
C GLU A 44 0.12 -0.24 -4.24
N ILE A 45 0.06 -1.48 -4.74
CA ILE A 45 -0.49 -1.79 -6.07
C ILE A 45 -1.95 -1.33 -6.19
N MET A 46 -2.75 -1.42 -5.11
CA MET A 46 -4.16 -1.00 -5.15
C MET A 46 -4.32 0.51 -5.36
N VAL A 47 -3.53 1.33 -4.65
CA VAL A 47 -3.61 2.79 -4.80
C VAL A 47 -3.08 3.25 -6.16
N ILE A 48 -2.04 2.59 -6.69
CA ILE A 48 -1.52 2.86 -8.03
C ILE A 48 -2.61 2.57 -9.08
N LEU A 49 -3.30 1.43 -8.99
CA LEU A 49 -4.40 1.12 -9.91
C LEU A 49 -5.56 2.12 -9.80
N GLY A 50 -5.94 2.51 -8.58
CA GLY A 50 -6.95 3.53 -8.35
C GLY A 50 -6.60 4.88 -8.97
N PHE A 51 -5.32 5.27 -8.87
CA PHE A 51 -4.79 6.47 -9.51
C PHE A 51 -4.80 6.39 -11.03
N VAL A 52 -4.37 5.26 -11.62
CA VAL A 52 -4.41 5.05 -13.08
C VAL A 52 -5.84 5.14 -13.61
N ILE A 53 -6.80 4.52 -12.92
CA ILE A 53 -8.22 4.61 -13.30
C ILE A 53 -8.72 6.04 -13.21
N ALA A 54 -8.35 6.78 -12.15
CA ALA A 54 -8.70 8.19 -12.02
C ALA A 54 -8.13 9.04 -13.16
N ALA A 55 -6.88 8.78 -13.57
CA ALA A 55 -6.26 9.45 -14.70
C ALA A 55 -7.04 9.16 -16.00
N MET A 56 -7.34 7.88 -16.29
CA MET A 56 -8.13 7.50 -17.46
C MET A 56 -9.52 8.17 -17.49
N ILE A 57 -10.19 8.30 -16.35
CA ILE A 57 -11.48 8.99 -16.26
C ILE A 57 -11.36 10.48 -16.59
N VAL A 58 -10.23 11.11 -16.27
CA VAL A 58 -10.02 12.55 -16.52
C VAL A 58 -9.47 12.83 -17.92
N THR A 59 -8.66 11.92 -18.46
CA THR A 59 -7.95 12.14 -19.73
C THR A 59 -8.62 11.49 -20.93
N THR A 60 -9.43 10.45 -20.73
CA THR A 60 -9.91 9.58 -21.81
C THR A 60 -11.43 9.45 -21.86
N LEU A 61 -12.10 9.42 -20.70
CA LEU A 61 -13.56 9.56 -20.62
C LEU A 61 -13.96 11.03 -20.47
#